data_AF-A0A3P8B4Q8-F1
#
_entry.id   AF-A0A3P8B4Q8-F1
#
_cell.length_a   1.000
_cell.length_b   1.000
_cell.length_c   1.000
_cell.angle_alpha   90.00
_cell.angle_beta   90.00
_cell.angle_gamma   90.00
#
_symmetry.space_group_name_H-M   'P 1'
#
loop_
_entity.id
_entity.type
_entity.pdbx_description
1 polymer ?
#
loop_
_entity_poly.entity_id
_entity_poly.type
_entity_poly.pdbx_seq_one_letter_code
_entity_poly.pdbx_strand_id
1 'polypeptide(L)'
;MGSIIDQQGRSDADVKATIGKARTAFLQLKNIWNSKQLSTNINVTIFNTNVKAVLPNGAQTWRTTTTTIKKLQVFINDCPCKILNIHWPDTISNNLLWKRTNQLPAEEEIRKRRWKWMGHTSRKSSDCITRQGLTWNPEGKWKKGRPKNTLRREIEADMKRMNNN
;
A
#
# COMPACT_ATOMS: atom_id res chain seq x y z
N MET A 1 -3.03 20.30 1.22
CA MET A 1 -4.30 20.03 0.51
C MET A 1 -4.71 18.61 0.88
N GLY A 2 -5.53 18.35 1.90
CA GLY A 2 -6.87 18.87 2.15
C GLY A 2 -7.91 17.78 1.83
N SER A 3 -7.73 16.56 2.35
CA SER A 3 -8.70 15.49 2.15
C SER A 3 -9.82 15.63 3.19
N ILE A 4 -10.99 16.07 2.72
CA ILE A 4 -12.23 16.13 3.51
C ILE A 4 -12.69 14.68 3.75
N ILE A 5 -12.76 14.31 5.03
CA ILE A 5 -13.06 12.96 5.50
C ILE A 5 -14.57 12.73 5.43
N ASP A 6 -15.04 11.96 4.46
CA ASP A 6 -16.43 11.47 4.45
C ASP A 6 -16.53 9.92 4.34
N GLN A 7 -17.63 9.42 4.90
CA GLN A 7 -18.16 8.07 5.05
C GLN A 7 -17.65 7.07 4.01
N GLN A 8 -16.74 6.19 4.42
CA GLN A 8 -16.50 4.79 3.99
C GLN A 8 -16.38 4.43 2.47
N GLY A 9 -17.11 5.06 1.55
CA GLY A 9 -17.14 4.78 0.11
C GLY A 9 -16.03 5.45 -0.71
N ARG A 10 -15.47 6.59 -0.27
CA ARG A 10 -14.34 7.23 -0.97
C ARG A 10 -13.08 6.38 -0.96
N SER A 11 -12.76 5.72 0.17
CA SER A 11 -11.51 4.96 0.29
C SER A 11 -11.44 3.73 -0.63
N ASP A 12 -12.55 3.00 -0.83
CA ASP A 12 -12.54 1.85 -1.77
C ASP A 12 -12.56 2.33 -3.23
N ALA A 13 -13.27 3.43 -3.53
CA ALA A 13 -13.24 4.06 -4.85
C ALA A 13 -11.84 4.59 -5.20
N ASP A 14 -11.17 5.26 -4.26
CA ASP A 14 -9.81 5.79 -4.41
C ASP A 14 -8.79 4.66 -4.59
N VAL A 15 -8.94 3.56 -3.85
CA VAL A 15 -8.09 2.37 -4.04
C VAL A 15 -8.34 1.74 -5.39
N LYS A 16 -9.60 1.57 -5.80
CA LYS A 16 -9.95 1.01 -7.11
C LYS A 16 -9.41 1.88 -8.25
N ALA A 17 -9.52 3.20 -8.14
CA ALA A 17 -8.95 4.15 -9.09
C ALA A 17 -7.42 4.04 -9.13
N THR A 18 -6.77 3.91 -7.97
CA THR A 18 -5.32 3.77 -7.86
C THR A 18 -4.83 2.46 -8.48
N ILE A 19 -5.51 1.34 -8.22
CA ILE A 19 -5.24 0.05 -8.86
C ILE A 19 -5.45 0.17 -10.37
N GLY A 20 -6.50 0.85 -10.83
CA GLY A 20 -6.75 1.09 -12.25
C GLY A 20 -5.60 1.86 -12.93
N LYS A 21 -5.08 2.89 -12.28
CA LYS A 21 -3.89 3.64 -12.76
C LYS A 21 -2.64 2.77 -12.80
N ALA A 22 -2.39 2.00 -11.74
CA ALA A 22 -1.25 1.10 -11.65
C ALA A 22 -1.31 -0.02 -12.71
N ARG A 23 -2.51 -0.56 -12.98
CA ARG A 23 -2.76 -1.51 -14.07
C ARG A 23 -2.46 -0.91 -15.43
N THR A 24 -2.92 0.31 -15.66
CA THR A 24 -2.69 1.02 -16.93
C THR A 24 -1.20 1.24 -17.16
N ALA A 25 -0.48 1.73 -16.15
CA ALA A 25 0.98 1.89 -16.21
C ALA A 25 1.70 0.56 -16.46
N PHE A 26 1.28 -0.53 -15.81
CA PHE A 26 1.85 -1.85 -16.05
C PHE A 26 1.62 -2.34 -17.49
N LEU A 27 0.43 -2.12 -18.04
CA LEU A 27 0.08 -2.51 -19.41
C LEU A 27 0.83 -1.68 -20.47
N GLN A 28 1.09 -0.40 -20.21
CA GLN A 28 1.91 0.44 -21.09
C GLN A 28 3.34 -0.10 -21.26
N LEU A 29 3.86 -0.76 -20.22
CA LEU A 29 5.20 -1.37 -20.22
C LEU A 29 5.21 -2.81 -20.77
N LYS A 30 4.12 -3.28 -21.40
CA LYS A 30 3.99 -4.66 -21.92
C LYS A 30 5.17 -5.09 -22.80
N ASN A 31 5.66 -4.20 -23.66
CA ASN A 31 6.78 -4.51 -24.56
C ASN A 31 8.09 -4.73 -23.80
N ILE A 32 8.26 -4.06 -22.65
CA ILE A 32 9.44 -4.21 -21.78
C ILE A 32 9.39 -5.57 -21.09
N TRP A 33 8.23 -5.97 -20.57
CA TRP A 33 8.05 -7.28 -19.91
C TRP A 33 8.28 -8.46 -20.86
N ASN A 34 7.92 -8.30 -22.14
CA ASN A 34 8.10 -9.32 -23.17
C ASN A 34 9.52 -9.33 -23.77
N SER A 35 10.36 -8.35 -23.44
CA SER A 35 11.71 -8.26 -24.00
C SER A 35 12.64 -9.29 -23.35
N LYS A 36 13.27 -10.13 -24.18
CA LYS A 36 14.29 -11.09 -23.73
C LYS A 36 15.64 -10.44 -23.41
N GLN A 37 15.84 -9.18 -23.80
CA GLN A 37 17.11 -8.46 -23.58
C GLN A 37 17.26 -7.95 -22.14
N LEU A 38 16.15 -7.79 -21.42
CA LEU A 38 16.17 -7.26 -20.06
C LEU A 38 16.19 -8.41 -19.08
N SER A 39 17.12 -8.35 -18.12
CA SER A 39 17.14 -9.32 -17.04
C SER A 39 15.94 -9.13 -16.11
N THR A 40 15.53 -10.23 -15.49
CA THR A 40 14.44 -10.24 -14.51
C THR A 40 14.61 -9.19 -13.40
N ASN A 41 15.83 -8.98 -12.93
CA ASN A 41 16.14 -7.99 -11.88
C ASN A 41 15.89 -6.55 -12.34
N ILE A 42 16.20 -6.24 -13.60
CA ILE A 42 15.93 -4.91 -14.18
C ILE A 42 14.41 -4.71 -14.31
N ASN A 43 13.68 -5.73 -14.78
CA ASN A 43 12.23 -5.66 -14.91
C ASN A 43 11.54 -5.47 -13.54
N VAL A 44 11.97 -6.20 -12.51
CA VAL A 44 11.46 -6.03 -11.14
C VAL A 44 11.76 -4.62 -10.61
N THR A 45 12.92 -4.06 -10.94
CA THR A 45 13.27 -2.68 -10.57
C THR A 45 12.37 -1.66 -11.27
N ILE A 46 12.14 -1.81 -12.57
CA ILE A 46 11.22 -0.95 -13.34
C ILE A 46 9.80 -1.03 -12.78
N PHE A 47 9.36 -2.22 -12.38
CA PHE A 47 8.06 -2.42 -11.71
C PHE A 47 7.99 -1.68 -10.36
N ASN A 48 9.04 -1.79 -9.54
CA ASN A 48 9.13 -1.10 -8.26
C ASN A 48 9.07 0.43 -8.43
N THR A 49 9.74 0.97 -9.45
CA THR A 49 9.82 2.41 -9.68
C THR A 49 8.54 2.98 -10.28
N ASN A 50 7.90 2.28 -11.23
CA ASN A 50 6.76 2.84 -11.97
C ASN A 50 5.41 2.42 -11.37
N VAL A 51 5.24 1.14 -11.05
CA VAL A 51 3.93 0.60 -10.63
C VAL A 51 3.78 0.71 -9.11
N LYS A 52 4.78 0.30 -8.34
CA LYS A 52 4.78 0.45 -6.88
C LYS A 52 4.96 1.90 -6.40
N ALA A 53 5.35 2.86 -7.24
CA ALA A 53 5.30 4.27 -6.87
C ALA A 53 3.88 4.84 -6.96
N VAL A 54 3.07 4.37 -7.91
CA VAL A 54 1.69 4.87 -8.13
C VAL A 54 0.72 4.33 -7.09
N LEU A 55 0.89 3.08 -6.64
CA LEU A 55 0.06 2.43 -5.63
C LEU A 55 -0.02 3.16 -4.26
N PRO A 56 1.05 3.76 -3.68
CA PRO A 56 1.05 4.15 -2.27
C PRO A 56 1.08 5.66 -2.01
N ASN A 57 1.02 6.52 -3.03
CA ASN A 57 1.06 7.98 -2.81
C ASN A 57 -0.13 8.51 -1.98
N GLY A 58 -1.23 7.74 -1.86
CA GLY A 58 -2.36 8.03 -0.97
C GLY A 58 -2.40 7.22 0.34
N ALA A 59 -1.57 6.18 0.49
CA ALA A 59 -1.71 5.17 1.54
C ALA A 59 -1.44 5.69 2.97
N GLN A 60 -0.83 6.87 3.11
CA GLN A 60 -0.63 7.55 4.41
C GLN A 60 -1.95 7.90 5.11
N THR A 61 -3.03 8.09 4.35
CA THR A 61 -4.34 8.53 4.86
C THR A 61 -5.47 7.53 4.60
N TRP A 62 -5.19 6.40 3.96
CA TRP A 62 -6.19 5.37 3.71
C TRP A 62 -6.59 4.69 5.02
N ARG A 63 -7.91 4.55 5.24
CA ARG A 63 -8.43 3.54 6.17
C ARG A 63 -8.14 2.17 5.54
N THR A 64 -7.06 1.55 5.97
CA THR A 64 -6.62 0.27 5.44
C THR A 64 -7.54 -0.83 5.97
N THR A 65 -8.62 -1.14 5.24
CA THR A 65 -9.39 -2.35 5.53
C THR A 65 -8.64 -3.58 5.03
N THR A 66 -8.72 -4.69 5.75
CA THR A 66 -8.09 -5.96 5.38
C THR A 66 -8.47 -6.42 3.98
N THR A 67 -9.71 -6.14 3.55
CA THR A 67 -10.20 -6.41 2.20
C THR A 67 -9.48 -5.59 1.13
N THR A 68 -9.24 -4.30 1.38
CA THR A 68 -8.49 -3.41 0.48
C THR A 68 -7.03 -3.86 0.34
N ILE A 69 -6.38 -4.22 1.45
CA ILE A 69 -5.01 -4.75 1.44
C ILE A 69 -4.93 -6.05 0.64
N LYS A 70 -5.87 -6.97 0.83
CA LYS A 70 -5.93 -8.23 0.07
C LYS A 70 -6.08 -7.98 -1.43
N LYS A 71 -6.95 -7.07 -1.86
CA LYS A 71 -7.11 -6.70 -3.29
C LYS A 71 -5.79 -6.14 -3.87
N LEU A 72 -5.09 -5.30 -3.13
CA LEU A 72 -3.78 -4.76 -3.52
C LEU A 72 -2.72 -5.86 -3.61
N GLN A 73 -2.69 -6.77 -2.64
CA GLN A 73 -1.75 -7.88 -2.60
C GLN A 73 -1.91 -8.80 -3.81
N VAL A 74 -3.16 -9.14 -4.19
CA VAL A 74 -3.42 -9.96 -5.38
C VAL A 74 -2.87 -9.29 -6.64
N PHE A 75 -3.12 -7.99 -6.80
CA PHE A 75 -2.58 -7.25 -7.95
C PHE A 75 -1.04 -7.18 -7.96
N ILE A 76 -0.43 -6.93 -6.81
CA ILE A 76 1.03 -6.87 -6.67
C ILE A 76 1.68 -8.23 -6.88
N ASN A 77 1.03 -9.34 -6.54
CA ASN A 77 1.55 -10.69 -6.79
C ASN A 77 1.37 -11.12 -8.26
N ASP A 78 0.28 -10.71 -8.91
CA ASP A 78 0.02 -11.02 -10.33
C ASP A 78 1.08 -10.42 -11.28
N CYS A 79 1.57 -9.21 -11.00
CA CYS A 79 2.50 -8.52 -11.89
C CYS A 79 3.88 -9.22 -12.00
N PRO A 80 4.58 -9.57 -10.90
CA PRO A 80 5.82 -10.32 -10.96
C PRO A 80 5.68 -11.70 -11.59
N CYS A 81 4.54 -12.39 -11.42
CA CYS A 81 4.30 -13.65 -12.11
C CYS A 81 4.33 -13.48 -13.64
N LYS A 82 3.70 -12.40 -14.15
CA LYS A 82 3.74 -12.04 -15.58
C LYS A 82 5.13 -11.64 -16.06
N ILE A 83 5.89 -10.90 -15.24
CA ILE A 83 7.28 -10.53 -15.55
C ILE A 83 8.20 -11.76 -15.61
N LEU A 84 7.98 -12.73 -14.73
CA LEU A 84 8.72 -13.99 -14.70
C LEU A 84 8.26 -14.99 -15.76
N ASN A 85 7.28 -14.61 -16.59
CA ASN A 85 6.66 -15.44 -17.62
C ASN A 85 6.08 -16.77 -17.08
N ILE A 86 5.68 -16.80 -15.81
CA ILE A 86 5.09 -17.98 -15.18
C ILE A 86 3.68 -18.13 -15.71
N HIS A 87 3.44 -19.20 -16.47
CA HIS A 87 2.14 -19.54 -17.01
C HIS A 87 1.52 -20.66 -16.20
N TRP A 88 0.19 -20.72 -16.21
CA TRP A 88 -0.51 -21.91 -15.77
C TRP A 88 -0.03 -23.10 -16.62
N PRO A 89 0.35 -24.26 -16.05
CA PRO A 89 0.05 -24.78 -14.70
C PRO A 89 1.11 -24.57 -13.62
N ASP A 90 2.19 -23.82 -13.88
CA ASP A 90 3.30 -23.63 -12.93
C ASP A 90 2.85 -22.82 -11.70
N THR A 91 2.51 -23.52 -10.62
CA THR A 91 2.05 -22.89 -9.37
C THR A 91 3.23 -22.59 -8.47
N ILE A 92 3.61 -21.32 -8.38
CA ILE A 92 4.65 -20.86 -7.47
C ILE A 92 4.02 -20.36 -6.16
N SER A 93 4.62 -20.74 -5.02
CA SER A 93 4.19 -20.22 -3.72
C SER A 93 4.54 -18.73 -3.59
N ASN A 94 3.68 -17.94 -2.93
CA ASN A 94 3.92 -16.51 -2.70
C ASN A 94 5.28 -16.24 -2.04
N ASN A 95 5.71 -17.10 -1.11
CA ASN A 95 7.01 -16.96 -0.44
C ASN A 95 8.18 -17.12 -1.41
N LEU A 96 8.12 -18.10 -2.32
CA LEU A 96 9.17 -18.29 -3.32
C LEU A 96 9.21 -17.13 -4.33
N LEU A 97 8.04 -16.60 -4.71
CA LEU A 97 7.93 -15.41 -5.57
C LEU A 97 8.62 -14.21 -4.91
N TRP A 98 8.34 -13.94 -3.64
CA TRP A 98 8.91 -12.82 -2.89
C TRP A 98 10.42 -12.95 -2.71
N LYS A 99 10.92 -14.17 -2.44
CA LYS A 99 12.37 -14.44 -2.37
C LYS A 99 13.08 -14.17 -3.70
N ARG A 100 12.52 -14.60 -4.83
CA ARG A 100 13.12 -14.38 -6.16
C ARG A 100 13.12 -12.92 -6.59
N THR A 101 12.14 -12.15 -6.13
CA THR A 101 11.94 -10.76 -6.55
C THR A 101 12.44 -9.74 -5.51
N ASN A 102 12.97 -10.22 -4.37
CA ASN A 102 13.34 -9.41 -3.20
C ASN A 102 12.21 -8.46 -2.77
N GLN A 103 10.97 -8.93 -2.79
CA GLN A 103 9.77 -8.13 -2.53
C GLN A 103 9.25 -8.34 -1.11
N LEU A 104 8.66 -7.30 -0.55
CA LEU A 104 7.89 -7.36 0.69
C LEU A 104 6.39 -7.43 0.41
N PRO A 105 5.59 -8.05 1.30
CA PRO A 105 4.14 -7.98 1.25
C PRO A 105 3.66 -6.53 1.23
N ALA A 106 2.56 -6.29 0.52
CA ALA A 106 1.96 -4.95 0.38
C ALA A 106 1.61 -4.33 1.74
N GLU A 107 1.15 -5.15 2.69
CA GLU A 107 0.87 -4.70 4.05
C GLU A 107 2.11 -4.15 4.75
N GLU A 108 3.24 -4.84 4.63
CA GLU A 108 4.48 -4.43 5.30
C GLU A 108 5.07 -3.16 4.67
N GLU A 109 4.99 -3.04 3.34
CA GLU A 109 5.34 -1.81 2.62
C GLU A 109 4.52 -0.61 3.07
N ILE A 110 3.19 -0.78 3.17
CA ILE A 110 2.28 0.26 3.67
C ILE A 110 2.65 0.65 5.10
N ARG A 111 2.94 -0.33 5.96
CA ARG A 111 3.35 -0.10 7.35
C ARG A 111 4.66 0.68 7.45
N LYS A 112 5.70 0.27 6.71
CA LYS A 112 6.99 0.98 6.66
C LYS A 112 6.83 2.44 6.21
N ARG A 113 6.00 2.69 5.20
CA ARG A 113 5.72 4.05 4.72
C ARG A 113 4.94 4.88 5.73
N ARG A 114 3.93 4.30 6.38
CA ARG A 114 3.17 4.93 7.48
C ARG A 114 4.12 5.30 8.62
N TRP A 115 5.05 4.42 8.97
CA TRP A 115 6.07 4.68 9.99
C TRP A 115 7.03 5.82 9.61
N LYS A 116 7.53 5.83 8.38
CA LYS A 116 8.37 6.94 7.86
C LYS A 116 7.63 8.28 7.91
N TRP A 117 6.34 8.29 7.54
CA TRP A 117 5.49 9.48 7.61
C TRP A 117 5.27 9.96 9.03
N MET A 118 5.02 9.04 9.98
CA MET A 118 4.95 9.38 11.39
C MET A 118 6.26 9.96 11.91
N GLY A 119 7.40 9.35 11.57
CA GLY A 119 8.71 9.89 11.92
C GLY A 119 8.92 11.30 11.37
N HIS A 120 8.50 11.57 10.13
CA HIS A 120 8.56 12.92 9.55
C HIS A 120 7.63 13.91 10.27
N THR A 121 6.40 13.51 10.57
CA THR A 121 5.41 14.35 11.25
C THR A 121 5.82 14.64 12.70
N SER A 122 6.38 13.66 13.39
CA SER A 122 6.95 13.79 14.74
C SER A 122 8.23 14.63 14.81
N ARG A 123 8.85 14.95 13.67
CA ARG A 123 9.97 15.91 13.60
C ARG A 123 9.53 17.35 13.31
N LYS A 124 8.25 17.59 12.99
CA LYS A 124 7.71 18.95 12.82
C LYS A 124 7.47 19.62 14.18
N SER A 125 7.40 20.94 14.20
CA SER A 125 7.11 21.73 15.42
C SER A 125 5.76 21.36 16.04
N SER A 126 5.63 21.57 17.36
CA SER A 126 4.40 21.35 18.15
C SER A 126 3.18 22.08 17.58
N ASP A 127 3.41 23.22 16.95
CA ASP A 127 2.36 24.13 16.48
C ASP A 127 1.85 23.74 15.09
N CYS A 128 2.49 22.78 14.43
CA CYS A 128 2.08 22.32 13.13
C CYS A 128 0.80 21.48 13.24
N ILE A 129 -0.26 21.91 12.54
CA ILE A 129 -1.59 21.27 12.49
C ILE A 129 -1.49 19.75 12.23
N THR A 130 -0.56 19.31 11.39
CA THR A 130 -0.37 17.88 11.09
C THR A 130 0.15 17.08 12.28
N ARG A 131 0.94 17.69 13.17
CA ARG A 131 1.42 17.06 14.41
C ARG A 131 0.33 17.05 15.48
N GLN A 132 -0.43 18.14 15.61
CA GLN A 132 -1.59 18.21 16.51
C GLN A 132 -2.69 17.20 16.10
N GLY A 133 -2.89 17.00 14.79
CA GLY A 133 -3.83 16.01 14.26
C GLY A 133 -3.49 14.55 14.60
N LEU A 134 -2.23 14.22 14.95
CA LEU A 134 -1.85 12.88 15.42
C LEU A 134 -2.32 12.60 16.84
N THR A 135 -2.33 13.63 17.70
CA THR A 135 -2.74 13.53 19.11
C THR A 135 -4.21 13.89 19.33
N TRP A 136 -4.85 14.50 18.33
CA TRP A 136 -6.25 14.92 18.38
C TRP A 136 -7.20 13.74 18.59
N ASN A 137 -7.88 13.74 19.74
CA ASN A 137 -8.95 12.80 20.06
C ASN A 137 -10.29 13.53 19.94
N PRO A 138 -11.12 13.26 18.91
CA PRO A 138 -12.41 13.93 18.79
C PRO A 138 -13.34 13.48 19.92
N GLU A 139 -13.68 14.39 20.82
CA GLU A 139 -14.70 14.17 21.84
C GLU A 139 -16.10 14.11 21.19
N GLY A 140 -16.79 12.99 21.35
CA GLY A 140 -18.15 12.83 20.80
C GLY A 140 -18.67 11.38 20.85
N LYS A 141 -19.99 11.24 20.90
CA LYS A 141 -20.67 9.94 20.83
C LYS A 141 -20.64 9.40 19.40
N TRP A 142 -20.21 8.16 19.23
CA TRP A 142 -20.11 7.49 17.92
C TRP A 142 -21.49 7.00 17.46
N LYS A 143 -21.82 7.20 16.18
CA LYS A 143 -23.04 6.64 15.59
C LYS A 143 -22.96 5.09 15.57
N LYS A 144 -24.08 4.42 15.87
CA LYS A 144 -24.22 2.96 15.88
C LYS A 144 -23.86 2.40 14.49
N GLY A 145 -22.96 1.42 14.43
CA GLY A 145 -22.46 0.82 13.17
C GLY A 145 -21.11 1.35 12.67
N ARG A 146 -20.57 2.46 13.22
CA ARG A 146 -19.23 2.96 12.86
C ARG A 146 -18.13 2.08 13.47
N PRO A 147 -17.16 1.56 12.67
CA PRO A 147 -16.02 0.84 13.23
C PRO A 147 -15.23 1.77 14.18
N LYS A 148 -14.86 1.26 15.35
CA LYS A 148 -14.16 2.02 16.40
C LYS A 148 -12.63 2.09 16.16
N ASN A 149 -12.20 2.46 14.94
CA ASN A 149 -10.80 2.59 14.58
C ASN A 149 -10.40 4.07 14.37
N THR A 150 -9.66 4.62 15.34
CA THR A 150 -8.95 5.90 15.20
C THR A 150 -7.62 5.65 14.50
N LEU A 151 -7.07 6.64 13.78
CA LEU A 151 -5.72 6.58 13.20
C LEU A 151 -4.69 6.13 14.26
N ARG A 152 -4.82 6.63 15.50
CA ARG A 152 -4.05 6.19 16.67
C ARG A 152 -4.16 4.69 16.98
N ARG A 153 -5.35 4.10 16.92
CA ARG A 153 -5.55 2.66 17.17
C ARG A 153 -4.98 1.80 16.04
N GLU A 154 -5.05 2.27 14.80
CA GLU A 154 -4.41 1.59 13.67
C GLU A 154 -2.88 1.65 13.79
N ILE A 155 -2.33 2.78 14.22
CA ILE A 155 -0.90 2.94 14.53
C ILE A 155 -0.47 2.04 15.69
N GLU A 156 -1.22 2.00 16.78
CA GLU A 156 -0.95 1.10 17.92
C GLU A 156 -1.03 -0.37 17.49
N ALA A 157 -1.98 -0.74 16.63
CA ALA A 157 -2.07 -2.09 16.07
C ALA A 157 -0.88 -2.42 15.16
N ASP A 158 -0.45 -1.48 14.32
CA ASP A 158 0.75 -1.62 13.50
C ASP A 158 2.01 -1.77 14.36
N MET A 159 2.11 -0.99 15.44
CA MET A 159 3.23 -1.05 16.40
C MET A 159 3.31 -2.40 17.11
N LYS A 160 2.18 -2.93 17.59
CA LYS A 160 2.11 -4.28 18.18
C LYS A 160 2.54 -5.37 17.21
N ARG A 161 2.21 -5.22 15.92
CA ARG A 161 2.61 -6.18 14.88
C ARG A 161 4.09 -6.09 14.51
N MET A 162 4.71 -4.93 14.65
CA MET A 162 6.15 -4.77 14.41
C MET A 162 7.01 -5.34 15.54
N ASN A 163 6.49 -5.37 16.77
CA ASN A 163 7.20 -5.87 17.95
C ASN A 163 7.10 -7.40 18.15
N ASN A 164 6.20 -8.06 17.41
CA ASN A 164 5.97 -9.51 17.46
C ASN A 164 6.70 -10.29 16.36
N ASN A 165 7.66 -9.65 15.68
CA ASN A 165 8.52 -10.23 14.65
C ASN A 165 9.97 -10.25 15.14
#